data_AF-A0A7W5XIS6-F1
#
_entry.id   AF-A0A7W5XIS6-F1
#
_cell.length_a   1.000
_cell.length_b   1.000
_cell.length_c   1.000
_cell.angle_alpha   90.00
_cell.angle_beta   90.00
_cell.angle_gamma   90.00
#
_symmetry.space_group_name_H-M   'P 1'
#
loop_
_entity.id
_entity.type
_entity.pdbx_description
1 polymer ?
#
loop_
_entity_poly.entity_id
_entity_poly.type
_entity_poly.pdbx_seq_one_letter_code
_entity_poly.pdbx_strand_id
1 'polypeptide(L)' 'MPMVTVSISPLQAAGIRDAVDQGGYASSSEVVREALRMWDAARKSGGCHHDISVDESAPRGSRCVADMFADHEAGHSRSA' A
#
# COMPACT_ATOMS: atom_id res chain seq x y z
N MET A 1 -10.56 -3.32 28.28
CA MET A 1 -10.50 -3.19 26.80
C MET A 1 -11.61 -2.22 26.38
N PRO A 2 -11.34 -1.15 25.60
CA PRO A 2 -12.41 -0.27 25.12
C PRO A 2 -13.33 -1.01 24.14
N MET A 3 -14.60 -0.61 24.10
CA MET A 3 -15.60 -1.12 23.16
C MET A 3 -15.80 -0.14 22.01
N VAL A 4 -15.95 -0.67 20.80
CA VAL A 4 -16.06 0.13 19.57
C VAL A 4 -17.21 -0.41 18.74
N THR A 5 -18.05 0.49 18.22
CA THR A 5 -19.11 0.18 17.26
C THR A 5 -18.69 0.67 15.88
N VAL A 6 -18.76 -0.22 14.88
CA VAL A 6 -18.40 0.08 13.49
C VAL A 6 -19.52 -0.36 12.56
N SER A 7 -19.63 0.31 11.42
CA SER A 7 -20.48 -0.16 10.31
C SER A 7 -19.62 -0.90 9.31
N ILE A 8 -20.09 -2.06 8.86
CA ILE A 8 -19.42 -2.91 7.87
C ILE A 8 -20.45 -3.40 6.84
N SER A 9 -19.97 -3.87 5.70
CA SER A 9 -20.84 -4.45 4.68
C SER A 9 -21.57 -5.68 5.23
N PRO A 10 -22.85 -5.91 4.87
CA PRO A 10 -23.57 -7.13 5.23
C PRO A 10 -22.82 -8.41 4.85
N LEU A 11 -22.11 -8.39 3.72
CA LEU A 11 -21.30 -9.53 3.27
C LEU A 11 -20.14 -9.83 4.22
N GLN A 12 -19.47 -8.79 4.75
CA GLN A 12 -18.40 -8.96 5.72
C GLN A 12 -18.94 -9.46 7.06
N ALA A 13 -20.10 -8.96 7.49
CA ALA A 13 -20.76 -9.43 8.69
C ALA A 13 -21.13 -10.92 8.59
N ALA A 14 -21.61 -11.37 7.42
CA ALA A 14 -21.88 -12.78 7.16
C ALA A 14 -20.60 -13.63 7.25
N GLY A 15 -19.52 -13.21 6.59
CA GLY A 15 -18.25 -13.92 6.68
C GLY A 15 -17.69 -14.03 8.11
N ILE A 16 -17.87 -12.98 8.92
CA ILE A 16 -17.50 -13.02 10.35
C ILE A 16 -18.37 -14.02 11.13
N ARG A 17 -19.67 -14.11 10.81
CA ARG A 17 -20.60 -15.05 11.46
C ARG A 17 -20.24 -16.49 11.12
N ASP A 18 -20.02 -16.77 9.84
CA ASP A 18 -19.65 -18.11 9.36
C ASP A 18 -18.35 -18.62 10.00
N ALA A 19 -17.36 -17.74 10.18
CA ALA A 19 -16.10 -18.09 10.83
C ALA A 19 -16.27 -18.51 12.30
N VAL A 20 -17.25 -17.95 13.00
CA VAL A 20 -17.61 -18.35 14.37
C VAL A 20 -18.42 -19.64 14.35
N ASP A 21 -19.39 -19.76 13.44
CA ASP A 21 -20.27 -20.93 13.34
C ASP A 21 -19.50 -22.21 12.94
N GLN A 22 -18.43 -22.08 12.16
CA GLN A 22 -17.50 -23.16 11.84
C GLN A 22 -16.58 -23.56 13.02
N GLY A 23 -16.65 -22.84 14.14
CA GLY A 23 -15.84 -23.09 15.33
C GLY A 23 -14.39 -22.62 15.23
N GLY A 24 -14.03 -21.89 14.17
CA GLY A 24 -12.68 -21.35 14.00
C GLY A 24 -12.34 -20.19 14.94
N TYR A 25 -13.37 -19.54 15.51
CA TYR A 25 -13.23 -18.42 16.44
C TYR A 25 -14.31 -18.51 17.53
N ALA A 26 -13.98 -18.10 18.77
CA ALA A 26 -14.91 -18.13 19.88
C ALA A 26 -15.94 -16.99 19.83
N SER A 27 -15.64 -15.90 19.11
CA SER A 27 -16.57 -14.77 18.95
C SER A 27 -16.28 -13.90 17.73
N SER A 28 -17.27 -13.14 17.25
CA SER A 28 -17.09 -12.16 16.18
C SER A 28 -16.03 -11.10 16.53
N SER A 29 -15.92 -10.71 17.80
CA SER A 29 -14.89 -9.75 18.24
C SER A 29 -13.48 -10.33 18.16
N GLU A 30 -13.32 -11.64 18.27
CA GLU A 30 -12.02 -12.31 18.11
C GLU A 30 -11.59 -12.30 16.64
N VAL A 31 -12.51 -12.62 15.72
CA VAL A 31 -12.29 -12.53 14.27
C VAL A 31 -11.77 -11.14 13.90
N VAL A 32 -12.45 -10.09 14.39
CA VAL A 32 -12.08 -8.70 14.10
C VAL A 32 -10.72 -8.33 14.69
N ARG A 33 -10.40 -8.79 15.92
CA ARG A 33 -9.08 -8.52 16.52
C ARG A 33 -7.96 -9.19 15.73
N GLU A 34 -8.15 -10.43 15.29
CA GLU A 34 -7.14 -11.13 14.49
C GLU A 34 -6.98 -10.47 13.12
N ALA A 35 -8.07 -10.08 12.45
CA ALA A 35 -8.01 -9.34 11.20
C ALA A 35 -7.22 -8.01 11.34
N LEU A 36 -7.46 -7.28 12.44
CA LEU A 36 -6.72 -6.04 12.74
C LEU A 36 -5.24 -6.32 13.05
N ARG A 37 -4.92 -7.42 13.74
CA ARG A 37 -3.54 -7.86 14.02
C ARG A 37 -2.80 -8.19 12.71
N MET A 38 -3.46 -8.92 11.80
CA MET A 38 -2.92 -9.24 10.48
C MET A 38 -2.71 -7.98 9.64
N TRP A 39 -3.66 -7.04 9.66
CA TRP A 39 -3.54 -5.76 8.97
C TRP A 39 -2.38 -4.92 9.50
N ASP A 40 -2.23 -4.82 10.83
CA ASP A 40 -1.11 -4.12 11.46
C ASP A 40 0.24 -4.78 11.13
N ALA A 41 0.30 -6.12 11.17
CA ALA A 41 1.48 -6.87 10.75
C ALA A 41 1.83 -6.60 9.28
N ALA A 42 0.84 -6.62 8.38
CA ALA A 42 1.04 -6.33 6.96
C ALA A 42 1.55 -4.91 6.72
N ARG A 43 1.08 -3.93 7.50
CA ARG A 43 1.57 -2.53 7.44
C ARG A 43 2.99 -2.37 7.97
N LYS A 44 3.36 -3.16 8.97
CA LYS A 44 4.71 -3.15 9.55
C LYS A 44 5.71 -3.88 8.66
N SER A 45 5.29 -4.98 8.02
CA SER A 45 6.13 -5.74 7.09
C SER A 45 6.25 -5.05 5.73
N GLY A 46 5.21 -4.33 5.31
CA GLY A 46 5.17 -3.55 4.09
C GLY A 46 5.15 -2.06 4.41
N GLY A 47 6.32 -1.48 4.70
CA GLY A 47 6.56 -0.11 4.29
C GLY A 47 6.10 0.01 2.84
N CYS A 48 5.15 0.90 2.59
CA CYS A 48 4.52 1.18 1.30
C CYS A 48 5.21 0.51 0.10
N HIS A 49 4.65 -0.61 -0.39
CA HIS A 49 5.03 -1.20 -1.66
C HIS A 49 4.48 -0.32 -2.81
N HIS A 50 5.00 0.91 -2.89
CA HIS A 50 5.14 1.65 -4.12
C HIS A 50 6.62 1.63 -4.50
N ASP A 51 7.24 0.46 -4.47
CA ASP A 51 8.41 0.21 -5.27
C ASP A 51 7.90 -0.15 -6.66
N ILE A 52 7.73 0.88 -7.50
CA ILE A 52 7.92 0.67 -8.93
C ILE A 52 9.40 0.29 -9.06
N SER A 53 9.70 -1.00 -8.94
CA SER A 53 10.97 -1.54 -9.41
C SER A 53 10.95 -1.47 -10.94
N VAL A 54 11.36 -0.32 -11.48
CA VAL A 54 11.87 -0.25 -12.85
C VAL A 54 13.20 -1.02 -12.82
N ASP A 55 13.12 -2.33 -12.99
CA ASP A 55 14.23 -3.07 -13.57
C ASP A 55 14.32 -2.64 -15.04
N GLU A 56 15.15 -1.64 -15.32
CA GLU A 56 15.73 -1.49 -16.64
C GLU A 56 17.23 -1.34 -16.45
N SER A 57 17.96 -2.37 -16.87
CA SER A 57 19.37 -2.28 -17.20
C SER A 57 19.59 -1.27 -18.34
N ALA A 58 19.55 0.02 -18.01
CA ALA A 58 20.11 1.11 -18.80
C ALA A 58 20.43 2.30 -17.87
N PRO A 59 21.53 3.03 -18.10
CA PRO A 59 21.84 4.24 -17.35
C PRO A 59 21.01 5.39 -17.92
N ARG A 60 19.69 5.34 -17.75
CA ARG A 60 18.84 6.53 -17.82
C ARG A 60 18.48 6.91 -16.40
N GLY A 61 19.53 7.26 -15.66
CA GLY A 61 19.40 7.89 -14.36
C GLY A 61 18.38 9.02 -14.46
N SER A 62 17.55 9.12 -13.44
CA SER A 62 16.66 10.25 -13.18
C SER A 62 17.47 11.56 -13.17
N ARG A 63 17.81 12.06 -14.35
CA ARG A 63 18.39 13.39 -14.53
C ARG A 63 17.26 14.39 -14.30
N CYS A 64 17.53 15.37 -13.45
CA CYS A 64 16.53 16.35 -13.09
C CYS A 64 16.10 17.10 -14.35
N VAL A 65 14.82 17.46 -14.48
CA VAL A 65 14.31 18.19 -15.65
C VAL A 65 15.11 19.47 -15.88
N ALA A 66 15.59 20.11 -14.80
CA ALA A 66 16.49 21.24 -14.84
C ALA A 66 17.78 20.98 -15.65
N ASP A 67 18.40 19.80 -15.49
CA ASP A 67 19.61 19.42 -16.24
C ASP A 67 19.30 19.21 -17.73
N MET A 68 18.09 18.74 -18.05
CA MET A 68 17.61 18.57 -19.44
C MET A 68 17.38 19.91 -20.14
N PHE A 69 16.86 20.91 -19.41
CA PHE A 69 16.75 22.27 -19.94
C PHE A 69 18.12 22.94 -20.13
N ALA A 70 19.06 22.76 -19.19
CA ALA A 70 20.39 23.34 -19.30
C ALA A 70 21.17 22.86 -20.54
N ASP A 71 21.12 21.56 -20.84
CA ASP A 71 21.75 21.00 -22.05
C ASP A 71 21.11 21.52 -23.35
N HIS A 72 19.78 21.71 -23.34
CA HIS A 72 19.03 22.19 -24.50
C HIS A 72 19.29 23.67 -24.81
N GLU A 73 19.40 24.53 -23.79
CA GLU A 73 19.76 25.95 -23.93
C GLU A 73 21.21 26.13 -24.42
N ALA A 74 22.13 25.26 -23.98
CA ALA A 74 23.53 25.29 -24.42
C ALA A 74 23.73 24.91 -25.91
N GLY A 75 22.75 24.22 -26.52
CA GLY A 75 22.74 23.91 -27.94
C GLY A 75 22.23 25.04 -28.83
N HIS A 76 21.30 25.87 -28.34
CA HIS A 76 20.67 26.94 -29.14
C HIS A 76 21.48 28.24 -29.21
N SER A 77 22.43 28.45 -28.29
CA SER A 77 23.33 29.63 -28.31
C SER A 77 24.50 29.52 -29.29
N ARG A 78 24.65 28.40 -30.01
CA ARG A 78 25.75 28.16 -30.97
C ARG A 78 25.36 28.40 -32.43
N SER A 79 24.11 28.79 -32.68
CA SER A 79 23.59 29.09 -34.02
C SER A 79 22.72 30.34 -33.97
N ALA A 80 23.32 31.46 -33.58
CA ALA A 80 22.96 32.82 -33.95
C ALA A 80 24.20 33.71 -33.88
#